data_AF-A0A109KKI3-F1
#
_entry.id   AF-A0A109KKI3-F1
#
_cell.length_a   1.000
_cell.length_b   1.000
_cell.length_c   1.000
_cell.angle_alpha   90.00
_cell.angle_beta   90.00
_cell.angle_gamma   90.00
#
_symmetry.space_group_name_H-M   'P 1'
#
loop_
_entity.id
_entity.type
_entity.pdbx_description
1 polymer ?
#
loop_
_entity_poly.entity_id
_entity_poly.type
_entity_poly.pdbx_seq_one_letter_code
_entity_poly.pdbx_strand_id
1 'polypeptide(L)'
;METLSFEFPAGQPPKGRALVGCVGSGDLEVLLEPGTPGTLTIQVQTSVNGAQQRWQHLFERIFQEQTLPALNIDIHDFGATPGVVRLRLEQGFEEIGHD
;
A
#
# COMPACT_ATOMS: atom_id res chain seq x y z
N MET A 1 -8.50 -1.94 16.46
CA MET A 1 -7.91 -2.60 15.28
C MET A 1 -9.03 -2.90 14.33
N GLU A 2 -8.88 -2.50 13.08
CA GLU A 2 -9.84 -2.74 11.99
C GLU A 2 -9.11 -3.21 10.74
N THR A 3 -9.83 -3.91 9.86
CA THR A 3 -9.34 -4.33 8.55
C THR A 3 -10.14 -3.58 7.49
N LEU A 4 -9.43 -2.94 6.57
CA LEU A 4 -9.98 -2.12 5.51
C LEU A 4 -9.54 -2.72 4.17
N SER A 5 -10.42 -2.67 3.17
CA SER A 5 -10.14 -3.17 1.83
C SER A 5 -10.41 -2.09 0.81
N PHE A 6 -9.49 -1.93 -0.13
CA PHE A 6 -9.54 -0.94 -1.19
C PHE A 6 -9.19 -1.56 -2.53
N GLU A 7 -9.76 -1.00 -3.60
CA GLU A 7 -9.51 -1.45 -4.97
C GLU A 7 -9.38 -0.24 -5.89
N PHE A 8 -8.39 -0.28 -6.77
CA PHE A 8 -8.10 0.79 -7.73
C PHE A 8 -7.77 0.21 -9.12
N PRO A 9 -8.01 0.97 -10.21
CA PRO A 9 -7.59 0.56 -11.54
C PRO A 9 -6.06 0.54 -11.64
N ALA A 10 -5.52 -0.47 -12.33
CA ALA A 10 -4.08 -0.68 -12.47
C ALA A 10 -3.68 -1.16 -13.86
N GLY A 11 -2.38 -1.24 -14.11
CA GLY A 11 -1.79 -1.74 -15.35
C GLY A 11 -1.60 -3.27 -15.36
N GLN A 12 -0.46 -3.69 -15.92
CA GLN A 12 -0.03 -5.10 -15.88
C GLN A 12 0.67 -5.40 -14.55
N PRO A 13 0.64 -6.66 -14.09
CA PRO A 13 1.36 -7.04 -12.88
C PRO A 13 2.87 -7.00 -13.11
N PRO A 14 3.65 -6.60 -12.09
CA PRO A 14 5.11 -6.67 -12.18
C PRO A 14 5.58 -8.11 -11.99
N LYS A 15 6.88 -8.34 -12.20
CA LYS A 15 7.50 -9.67 -12.00
C LYS A 15 8.00 -9.88 -10.56
N GLY A 16 8.40 -8.79 -9.91
CA GLY A 16 9.00 -8.81 -8.58
C GLY A 16 7.97 -8.76 -7.45
N ARG A 17 8.49 -8.87 -6.23
CA ARG A 17 7.78 -8.67 -4.97
C ARG A 17 8.67 -7.86 -4.04
N ALA A 18 8.08 -7.10 -3.14
CA ALA A 18 8.82 -6.30 -2.16
C ALA A 18 8.20 -6.39 -0.77
N LEU A 19 9.03 -6.18 0.24
CA LEU A 19 8.63 -6.03 1.63
C LEU A 19 9.38 -4.84 2.21
N VAL A 20 8.64 -3.84 2.68
CA VAL A 20 9.22 -2.63 3.26
C VAL A 20 8.66 -2.37 4.65
N GLY A 21 9.54 -2.00 5.58
CA GLY A 21 9.17 -1.60 6.94
C GLY A 21 9.00 -2.78 7.91
N CYS A 22 8.36 -2.51 9.04
CA CYS A 22 8.04 -3.49 10.08
C CYS A 22 6.86 -3.02 10.94
N VAL A 23 6.17 -3.93 11.63
CA VAL A 23 5.07 -3.59 12.54
C VAL A 23 5.59 -3.10 13.90
N GLY A 24 6.25 -1.95 13.89
CA GLY A 24 6.67 -1.22 15.10
C GLY A 24 5.76 -0.04 15.40
N SER A 25 5.68 0.40 16.66
CA SER A 25 4.86 1.57 17.03
C SER A 25 5.27 2.81 16.22
N GLY A 26 4.33 3.37 15.47
CA GLY A 26 4.57 4.52 14.59
C GLY A 26 5.17 4.18 13.21
N ASP A 27 5.31 2.88 12.88
CA ASP A 27 5.70 2.39 11.56
C ASP A 27 4.67 1.35 11.07
N LEU A 28 4.88 0.88 9.84
CA LEU A 28 4.08 -0.13 9.17
C LEU A 28 4.97 -1.06 8.35
N GLU A 29 4.50 -2.27 8.13
CA GLU A 29 5.01 -3.11 7.05
C GLU A 29 4.08 -3.07 5.84
N VAL A 30 4.67 -3.13 4.66
CA VAL A 30 3.98 -3.17 3.37
C VAL A 30 4.56 -4.33 2.58
N LEU A 31 3.69 -5.29 2.24
CA LEU A 31 3.98 -6.38 1.34
C LEU A 31 3.38 -6.05 -0.01
N LEU A 32 4.16 -6.21 -1.07
CA LEU A 32 3.71 -5.95 -2.44
C LEU A 32 4.00 -7.19 -3.29
N GLU A 33 2.94 -7.78 -3.84
CA GLU A 33 3.01 -8.98 -4.68
C GLU A 33 2.31 -8.76 -6.03
N PRO A 34 2.71 -9.48 -7.10
CA PRO A 34 2.02 -9.41 -8.38
C PRO A 34 0.54 -9.74 -8.26
N GLY A 35 -0.32 -8.84 -8.74
CA GLY A 35 -1.77 -8.97 -8.66
C GLY A 35 -2.42 -9.45 -9.96
N THR A 36 -3.72 -9.17 -10.08
CA THR A 36 -4.49 -9.49 -11.30
C THR A 36 -4.42 -8.32 -12.28
N PRO A 37 -4.12 -8.55 -13.58
CA PRO A 37 -4.06 -7.47 -14.57
C PRO A 37 -5.28 -6.56 -14.53
N GLY A 38 -5.07 -5.24 -14.52
CA GLY A 38 -6.14 -4.24 -14.48
C GLY A 38 -6.54 -3.79 -13.08
N THR A 39 -6.12 -4.49 -12.02
CA THR A 39 -6.61 -4.24 -10.65
C THR A 39 -5.46 -4.15 -9.65
N LEU A 40 -5.50 -3.11 -8.82
CA LEU A 40 -4.69 -2.95 -7.61
C LEU A 40 -5.59 -3.22 -6.40
N THR A 41 -5.27 -4.25 -5.62
CA THR A 41 -5.99 -4.55 -4.39
C THR A 41 -5.13 -4.20 -3.18
N ILE A 42 -5.73 -3.58 -2.17
CA ILE A 42 -5.02 -3.17 -0.95
C ILE A 42 -5.83 -3.59 0.26
N GLN A 43 -5.20 -4.35 1.15
CA GLN A 43 -5.74 -4.69 2.45
C GLN A 43 -4.92 -4.00 3.53
N VAL A 44 -5.60 -3.29 4.43
CA VAL A 44 -4.97 -2.56 5.52
C VAL A 44 -5.49 -3.10 6.84
N GLN A 45 -4.62 -3.66 7.65
CA GLN A 45 -4.87 -3.92 9.05
C GLN A 45 -4.20 -2.81 9.87
N THR A 46 -5.00 -1.98 10.54
CA THR A 46 -4.48 -0.84 11.31
C THR A 46 -4.91 -0.91 12.77
N SER A 47 -4.03 -0.51 13.68
CA SER A 47 -4.37 -0.31 15.09
C SER A 47 -5.29 0.90 15.32
N VAL A 48 -5.36 1.84 14.37
CA VAL A 48 -6.12 3.10 14.49
C VAL A 48 -7.53 2.94 13.92
N ASN A 49 -8.55 2.98 14.77
CA ASN A 49 -9.95 2.86 14.34
C ASN A 49 -10.47 4.13 13.64
N GLY A 50 -11.45 3.97 12.76
CA GLY A 50 -12.09 5.09 12.05
C GLY A 50 -11.14 5.77 11.06
N ALA A 51 -10.10 5.08 10.59
CA ALA A 51 -9.06 5.63 9.73
C ALA A 51 -9.39 5.51 8.24
N GLN A 52 -10.52 4.88 7.87
CA GLN A 52 -10.89 4.57 6.48
C GLN A 52 -10.82 5.76 5.53
N GLN A 53 -11.40 6.92 5.89
CA GLN A 53 -11.35 8.11 5.02
C GLN A 53 -9.92 8.63 4.84
N ARG A 54 -9.09 8.54 5.88
CA ARG A 54 -7.68 8.96 5.82
C ARG A 54 -6.89 8.08 4.86
N TRP A 55 -7.07 6.76 4.95
CA TRP A 55 -6.47 5.79 4.04
C TRP A 55 -6.93 5.99 2.60
N GLN A 56 -8.25 6.15 2.38
CA GLN A 56 -8.81 6.44 1.06
C GLN A 56 -8.15 7.66 0.42
N HIS A 57 -8.10 8.80 1.13
CA HIS A 57 -7.50 10.03 0.59
C HIS A 57 -5.99 9.93 0.38
N LEU A 58 -5.29 9.14 1.19
CA LEU A 58 -3.86 8.89 1.00
C LEU A 58 -3.64 8.10 -0.29
N PHE A 59 -4.38 7.02 -0.50
CA PHE A 59 -4.28 6.21 -1.72
C PHE A 59 -4.67 6.99 -2.97
N GLU A 60 -5.79 7.72 -2.94
CA GLU A 60 -6.22 8.57 -4.06
C GLU A 60 -5.13 9.56 -4.47
N ARG A 61 -4.44 10.18 -3.51
CA ARG A 61 -3.36 11.13 -3.80
C ARG A 61 -2.13 10.45 -4.41
N ILE A 62 -1.71 9.29 -3.89
CA ILE A 62 -0.56 8.55 -4.43
C ILE A 62 -0.87 8.08 -5.86
N PHE A 63 -2.09 7.62 -6.13
CA PHE A 63 -2.46 7.02 -7.42
C PHE A 63 -2.89 8.04 -8.47
N GLN A 64 -3.13 9.30 -8.09
CA GLN A 64 -3.37 10.40 -9.03
C GLN A 64 -2.12 10.75 -9.86
N GLU A 65 -0.93 10.51 -9.33
CA GLU A 65 0.33 10.93 -9.97
C GLU A 65 0.73 9.98 -11.13
N GLN A 66 0.33 8.70 -11.10
CA GLN A 66 0.69 7.72 -12.12
C GLN A 66 -0.19 6.45 -12.09
N THR A 67 -0.33 5.77 -13.23
CA THR A 67 -0.92 4.43 -13.27
C THR A 67 0.05 3.42 -12.67
N LEU A 68 -0.34 2.80 -11.56
CA LEU A 68 0.45 1.77 -10.90
C LEU A 68 0.33 0.39 -11.55
N PRO A 69 1.33 -0.49 -11.39
CA PRO A 69 1.22 -1.89 -11.79
C PRO A 69 0.14 -2.61 -10.97
N ALA A 70 -0.41 -3.69 -11.53
CA ALA A 70 -1.39 -4.50 -10.83
C ALA A 70 -0.71 -5.28 -9.67
N LEU A 71 -1.03 -4.90 -8.45
CA LEU A 71 -0.45 -5.49 -7.23
C LEU A 71 -1.55 -5.93 -6.26
N ASN A 72 -1.21 -6.92 -5.46
CA ASN A 72 -1.87 -7.18 -4.19
C ASN A 72 -0.97 -6.61 -3.08
N ILE A 73 -1.49 -5.64 -2.35
CA ILE A 73 -0.75 -4.96 -1.28
C ILE A 73 -1.38 -5.30 0.07
N ASP A 74 -0.59 -5.90 0.95
CA ASP A 74 -0.96 -6.11 2.35
C ASP A 74 -0.20 -5.13 3.24
N ILE A 75 -0.93 -4.39 4.08
CA ILE A 75 -0.38 -3.41 5.00
C ILE A 75 -0.75 -3.78 6.43
N HIS A 76 0.25 -3.92 7.29
CA HIS A 76 0.05 -4.02 8.73
C HIS A 76 0.63 -2.79 9.43
N ASP A 77 -0.27 -1.91 9.87
CA ASP A 77 0.03 -0.59 10.43
C ASP A 77 -0.16 -0.56 11.94
N PHE A 78 0.86 -0.06 12.66
CA PHE A 78 0.79 0.19 14.09
C PHE A 78 0.84 1.70 14.41
N GLY A 79 -0.06 2.45 13.77
CA GLY A 79 -0.30 3.86 14.07
C GLY A 79 0.74 4.80 13.45
N ALA A 80 1.28 4.43 12.29
CA ALA A 80 2.16 5.28 11.51
C ALA A 80 1.45 6.59 11.10
N THR A 81 2.22 7.67 11.04
CA THR A 81 1.71 8.94 10.51
C THR A 81 1.52 8.83 8.99
N PRO A 82 0.59 9.58 8.37
CA PRO A 82 0.38 9.54 6.92
C PRO A 82 1.64 9.80 6.08
N GLY A 83 2.59 10.59 6.60
CA GLY A 83 3.87 10.82 5.94
C GLY A 83 4.75 9.58 5.89
N VAL A 84 4.81 8.81 6.99
CA VAL A 84 5.55 7.54 7.05
C VAL A 84 4.90 6.50 6.15
N VAL A 85 3.56 6.41 6.17
CA VAL A 85 2.80 5.53 5.26
C VAL A 85 3.12 5.81 3.80
N ARG A 86 3.08 7.08 3.39
CA ARG A 86 3.42 7.47 2.01
C ARG A 86 4.85 7.08 1.65
N LEU A 87 5.82 7.39 2.52
CA LEU A 87 7.23 7.09 2.28
C LEU A 87 7.48 5.57 2.10
N ARG A 88 6.86 4.73 2.94
CA ARG A 88 7.01 3.26 2.85
C ARG A 88 6.41 2.68 1.57
N LEU A 89 5.26 3.21 1.14
CA LEU A 89 4.65 2.82 -0.13
C LEU A 89 5.53 3.20 -1.33
N GLU A 90 6.08 4.42 -1.34
CA GLU A 90 6.99 4.89 -2.40
C GLU A 90 8.25 4.00 -2.47
N GLN A 91 8.85 3.65 -1.32
CA GLN A 91 9.97 2.70 -1.25
C GLN A 91 9.59 1.32 -1.82
N GLY A 92 8.42 0.79 -1.48
CA GLY A 92 7.97 -0.51 -1.99
C GLY A 92 7.73 -0.52 -3.50
N PHE A 93 7.18 0.57 -4.04
CA PHE A 93 7.02 0.74 -5.49
C PHE A 93 8.36 0.88 -6.21
N GLU A 94 9.32 1.59 -5.61
CA GLU A 94 10.69 1.69 -6.12
C GLU A 94 11.36 0.31 -6.17
N GLU A 95 11.32 -0.47 -5.09
CA GLU A 95 11.91 -1.82 -5.05
C GLU A 95 11.34 -2.77 -6.12
N ILE A 96 10.03 -2.70 -6.39
CA ILE A 96 9.40 -3.51 -7.43
C ILE A 96 9.79 -3.09 -8.85
N GLY A 97 10.10 -1.80 -9.05
CA GLY A 97 10.50 -1.26 -10.34
C GLY A 97 11.96 -1.51 -10.72
N HIS A 98 12.77 -2.05 -9.81
CA HIS A 98 14.20 -2.26 -10.00
C HIS A 98 14.59 -3.62 -10.65
N ASP A 99 13.63 -4.50 -10.93
CA ASP A 99 13.81 -5.77 -11.66
C ASP A 99 13.42 -5.69 -13.16
#